data_AF-L9JB80-F1
#
_entry.id   AF-L9JB80-F1
#
_cell.length_a   1.000
_cell.length_b   1.000
_cell.length_c   1.000
_cell.angle_alpha   90.00
_cell.angle_beta   90.00
_cell.angle_gamma   90.00
#
_symmetry.space_group_name_H-M   'P 1'
#
loop_
_entity.id
_entity.type
_entity.pdbx_description
1 polymer ?
#
loop_
_entity_poly.entity_id
_entity_poly.type
_entity_poly.pdbx_seq_one_letter_code
_entity_poly.pdbx_strand_id
1 'polypeptide(L)'
;MWVLLSLVTCLLATSKASLIGRCELAKVLHQAELDGLEGYSLSDWLCLAFVESNFNISKVNENVDGSFDYGIFQINSHYWCNDYKSHSENLCHVDCQDLLNSTFVSYICLSQLCENDCVRIRGDEELHSVFAVFSRFGLLYSVRVFPNAAVARPGFYAVVKFYSARDAHRAQKACDQKQLFQNSPVKVCLGTRHKAVQHQAIALSSSRCQELANHYFGFNGWSKRIIKLQELSDLEGRENEDIVVPLEKQSLKFFCALEVVLPSYECRSPGVGIAEELLDKLEEGPLSFLMKRKTAQKLAIQKALSDAFQKLSIVVLESGKIAVEYRPNEEIPDTRSEELHNLIQVSCFSWEQYSQEEEDYLSDFALE
;
A
#
# COMPACT_ATOMS: atom_id res chain seq x y z
N MET A 1 -9.18 -37.54 -56.61
CA MET A 1 -7.73 -37.34 -56.40
C MET A 1 -7.41 -36.08 -55.59
N TRP A 2 -8.01 -34.93 -55.90
CA TRP A 2 -7.72 -33.64 -55.22
C TRP A 2 -8.24 -33.51 -53.77
N VAL A 3 -9.35 -34.16 -53.43
CA VAL A 3 -9.91 -34.12 -52.06
C VAL A 3 -9.06 -34.95 -51.08
N LEU A 4 -8.49 -36.07 -51.55
CA LEU A 4 -7.55 -36.89 -50.77
C LEU A 4 -6.22 -36.16 -50.53
N LEU A 5 -5.76 -35.33 -51.48
CA LEU A 5 -4.56 -34.50 -51.30
C LEU A 5 -4.78 -33.42 -50.22
N SER A 6 -5.97 -32.80 -50.18
CA SER A 6 -6.36 -31.76 -49.21
C SER A 6 -6.48 -32.29 -47.77
N LEU A 7 -7.02 -33.50 -47.61
CA LEU A 7 -7.11 -34.16 -46.30
C LEU A 7 -5.74 -34.63 -45.78
N VAL A 8 -4.83 -35.05 -46.66
CA VAL A 8 -3.47 -35.44 -46.27
C VAL A 8 -2.60 -34.23 -45.92
N THR A 9 -2.79 -33.06 -46.55
CA THR A 9 -2.10 -31.83 -46.12
C THR A 9 -2.61 -31.29 -44.78
N CYS A 10 -3.87 -31.55 -44.40
CA CYS A 10 -4.41 -31.14 -43.10
C CYS A 10 -3.91 -32.00 -41.92
N LEU A 11 -3.47 -33.24 -42.19
CA LEU A 11 -2.89 -34.15 -41.19
C LEU A 11 -1.42 -33.85 -40.83
N LEU A 12 -0.80 -32.83 -41.45
CA LEU A 12 0.54 -32.34 -41.12
C LEU A 12 0.54 -31.01 -40.35
N ALA A 13 -0.60 -30.62 -39.76
CA ALA A 13 -0.59 -29.63 -38.69
C ALA A 13 -0.01 -30.27 -37.42
N THR A 14 1.31 -30.52 -37.43
CA THR A 14 2.06 -30.74 -36.19
C THR A 14 1.87 -29.48 -35.37
N SER A 15 1.10 -29.54 -34.28
CA SER A 15 1.22 -28.55 -33.22
C SER A 15 2.69 -28.60 -32.80
N LYS A 16 3.50 -27.62 -33.24
CA LYS A 16 4.87 -27.49 -32.76
C LYS A 16 4.75 -27.24 -31.26
N ALA A 17 5.03 -28.27 -30.46
CA ALA A 17 5.36 -28.05 -29.07
C ALA A 17 6.56 -27.11 -29.07
N SER A 18 6.39 -25.89 -28.55
CA SER A 18 7.40 -24.84 -28.57
C SER A 18 8.40 -25.05 -27.42
N LEU A 19 8.95 -26.26 -27.34
CA LEU A 19 9.97 -26.64 -26.38
C LEU A 19 11.34 -26.27 -26.96
N ILE A 20 12.10 -25.46 -26.22
CA ILE A 20 13.50 -25.19 -26.55
C ILE A 20 14.42 -26.24 -25.91
N GLY A 21 15.45 -26.69 -26.64
CA GLY A 21 16.41 -27.63 -26.09
C GLY A 21 17.30 -27.00 -25.02
N ARG A 22 17.67 -27.74 -23.96
CA ARG A 22 18.53 -27.22 -22.87
C ARG A 22 19.83 -26.57 -23.37
N CYS A 23 20.54 -27.21 -24.31
CA CYS A 23 21.79 -26.65 -24.84
C CYS A 23 21.58 -25.48 -25.80
N GLU A 24 20.44 -25.46 -26.49
CA GLU A 24 20.05 -24.35 -27.36
C GLU A 24 19.72 -23.11 -26.52
N LEU A 25 18.93 -23.28 -25.46
CA LEU A 25 18.68 -22.27 -24.45
C LEU A 25 19.98 -21.77 -23.81
N ALA A 26 20.87 -22.69 -23.40
CA ALA A 26 22.17 -22.33 -22.82
C ALA A 26 23.01 -21.46 -23.78
N LYS A 27 23.00 -21.78 -25.08
CA LYS A 27 23.72 -21.00 -26.09
C LYS A 27 23.14 -19.59 -26.22
N VAL A 28 21.81 -19.45 -26.24
CA VAL A 28 21.17 -18.14 -26.36
C VAL A 28 21.39 -17.30 -25.10
N LEU A 29 21.26 -17.90 -23.91
CA LEU A 29 21.52 -17.23 -22.63
C LEU A 29 22.98 -16.76 -22.51
N HIS A 30 23.93 -17.58 -22.96
CA HIS A 30 25.34 -17.20 -22.98
C HIS A 30 25.62 -16.07 -23.99
N GLN A 31 24.97 -16.09 -25.17
CA GLN A 31 25.07 -15.01 -26.16
C GLN A 31 24.43 -13.70 -25.69
N ALA A 32 23.46 -13.77 -24.79
CA ALA A 32 22.81 -12.64 -24.15
C ALA A 32 23.55 -12.16 -22.87
N GLU A 33 24.77 -12.65 -22.63
CA GLU A 33 25.63 -12.23 -21.50
C GLU A 33 25.00 -12.45 -20.11
N LEU A 34 24.08 -13.42 -19.97
CA LEU A 34 23.45 -13.77 -18.70
C LEU A 34 24.32 -14.65 -17.78
N ASP A 35 25.39 -15.22 -18.32
CA ASP A 35 26.31 -16.05 -17.54
C ASP A 35 27.19 -15.16 -16.64
N GLY A 36 26.93 -15.22 -15.33
CA GLY A 36 27.57 -14.38 -14.32
C GLY A 36 26.82 -13.08 -14.00
N LEU A 37 25.68 -12.81 -14.64
CA LEU A 37 24.86 -11.62 -14.34
C LEU A 37 24.37 -11.66 -12.88
N GLU A 38 24.71 -10.63 -12.11
CA GLU A 38 24.44 -10.53 -10.66
C GLU A 38 24.84 -11.79 -9.85
N GLY A 39 25.85 -12.53 -10.33
CA GLY A 39 26.38 -13.73 -9.67
C GLY A 39 25.64 -15.03 -10.01
N TYR A 40 24.63 -15.01 -10.87
CA TYR A 40 23.93 -16.22 -11.34
C TYR A 40 24.65 -16.86 -12.52
N SER A 41 24.91 -18.16 -12.43
CA SER A 41 25.54 -18.92 -13.50
C SER A 41 24.54 -19.29 -14.58
N LEU A 42 25.04 -19.64 -15.76
CA LEU A 42 24.22 -20.21 -16.84
C LEU A 42 23.36 -21.40 -16.39
N SER A 43 23.85 -22.19 -15.42
CA SER A 43 23.11 -23.34 -14.89
C SER A 43 21.88 -22.94 -14.09
N ASP A 44 21.91 -21.79 -13.42
CA ASP A 44 20.80 -21.29 -12.60
C ASP A 44 19.64 -20.84 -13.49
N TRP A 45 19.94 -20.13 -14.57
CA TRP A 45 18.94 -19.73 -15.58
C TRP A 45 18.29 -20.92 -16.29
N LEU A 46 19.08 -21.96 -16.58
CA LEU A 46 18.56 -23.22 -17.12
C LEU A 46 17.65 -23.94 -16.12
N CYS A 47 17.98 -23.87 -14.83
CA CYS A 47 17.15 -24.43 -13.77
C CYS A 47 15.82 -23.67 -13.65
N LEU A 48 15.87 -22.33 -13.67
CA LEU A 48 14.68 -21.48 -13.63
C LEU A 48 13.73 -21.79 -14.79
N ALA A 49 14.24 -21.79 -16.03
CA ALA A 49 13.44 -22.12 -17.20
C ALA A 49 12.82 -23.54 -17.14
N PHE A 50 13.51 -24.49 -16.53
CA PHE A 50 12.99 -25.84 -16.33
C PHE A 50 11.88 -25.89 -15.28
N VAL A 51 12.08 -25.26 -14.12
CA VAL A 51 11.10 -25.25 -13.03
C VAL A 51 9.84 -24.49 -13.43
N GLU A 52 10.02 -23.32 -14.04
CA GLU A 52 8.92 -22.41 -14.35
C GLU A 52 8.07 -22.90 -15.52
N SER A 53 8.70 -23.35 -16.61
CA SER A 53 7.98 -23.69 -17.84
C SER A 53 8.25 -25.08 -18.39
N ASN A 54 9.17 -25.85 -17.80
CA ASN A 54 9.71 -27.07 -18.39
C ASN A 54 10.23 -26.82 -19.82
N PHE A 55 10.92 -25.70 -20.01
CA PHE A 55 11.44 -25.21 -21.29
C PHE A 55 10.38 -24.92 -22.36
N ASN A 56 9.11 -24.73 -21.97
CA ASN A 56 8.04 -24.36 -22.88
C ASN A 56 8.00 -22.84 -23.09
N ILE A 57 8.42 -22.38 -24.27
CA ILE A 57 8.54 -20.95 -24.57
C ILE A 57 7.18 -20.28 -24.79
N SER A 58 6.10 -21.05 -24.97
CA SER A 58 4.75 -20.53 -25.17
C SER A 58 3.82 -20.87 -24.01
N LYS A 59 4.36 -21.14 -22.82
CA LYS A 59 3.56 -21.40 -21.62
C LYS A 59 2.88 -20.11 -21.16
N VAL A 60 1.58 -20.20 -20.87
CA VAL A 60 0.80 -19.12 -20.25
C VAL A 60 0.05 -19.70 -19.06
N ASN A 61 0.16 -19.04 -17.91
CA ASN A 61 -0.54 -19.39 -16.68
C ASN A 61 -1.38 -18.21 -16.19
N GLU A 62 -2.54 -18.50 -15.61
CA GLU A 62 -3.43 -17.50 -15.00
C GLU A 62 -3.26 -17.53 -13.48
N ASN A 63 -3.15 -16.35 -12.88
CA ASN A 63 -2.99 -16.18 -11.43
C ASN A 63 -4.33 -15.86 -10.76
N VAL A 64 -4.36 -16.04 -9.43
CA VAL A 64 -5.57 -15.84 -8.61
C VAL A 64 -6.04 -14.39 -8.63
N ASP A 65 -5.14 -13.44 -8.85
CA ASP A 65 -5.42 -12.01 -8.96
C ASP A 65 -5.92 -11.57 -10.34
N GLY A 66 -6.03 -12.50 -11.29
CA GLY A 66 -6.44 -12.24 -12.68
C GLY A 66 -5.31 -11.76 -13.60
N SER A 67 -4.06 -11.69 -13.10
CA SER A 67 -2.88 -11.49 -13.94
C SER A 67 -2.46 -12.79 -14.64
N PHE A 68 -1.58 -12.70 -15.64
CA PHE A 68 -1.10 -13.84 -16.41
C PHE A 68 0.43 -13.88 -16.46
N ASP A 69 1.00 -15.08 -16.39
CA ASP A 69 2.43 -15.32 -16.53
C ASP A 69 2.76 -15.88 -17.91
N TYR A 70 3.74 -15.29 -18.58
CA TYR A 70 4.04 -15.55 -19.99
C TYR A 70 5.44 -16.13 -20.21
N GLY A 71 5.51 -17.09 -21.13
CA GLY A 71 6.74 -17.56 -21.74
C GLY A 71 7.61 -18.43 -20.84
N ILE A 72 8.86 -18.60 -21.26
CA ILE A 72 9.78 -19.59 -20.69
C ILE A 72 10.14 -19.33 -19.21
N PHE A 73 10.09 -18.06 -18.77
CA PHE A 73 10.38 -17.65 -17.39
C PHE A 73 9.14 -17.23 -16.60
N GLN A 74 7.94 -17.41 -17.17
CA GLN A 74 6.68 -17.07 -16.50
C GLN A 74 6.66 -15.60 -16.02
N ILE A 75 6.93 -14.67 -16.95
CA ILE A 75 6.97 -13.24 -16.68
C ILE A 75 5.54 -12.71 -16.52
N ASN A 76 5.26 -12.07 -15.38
CA ASN A 76 3.92 -11.64 -14.98
C ASN A 76 3.44 -10.33 -15.65
N SER A 77 2.20 -10.32 -16.15
CA SER A 77 1.60 -9.17 -16.85
C SER A 77 1.19 -8.00 -15.96
N HIS A 78 1.01 -8.20 -14.65
CA HIS A 78 0.70 -7.10 -13.73
C HIS A 78 1.86 -6.08 -13.66
N TYR A 79 3.10 -6.53 -13.84
CA TYR A 79 4.28 -5.69 -13.61
C TYR A 79 5.14 -5.47 -14.87
N TRP A 80 5.37 -6.51 -15.67
CA TRP A 80 6.53 -6.52 -16.56
C TRP A 80 6.19 -6.32 -18.03
N CYS A 81 5.07 -6.85 -18.49
CA CYS A 81 4.62 -6.76 -19.87
C CYS A 81 3.14 -6.38 -19.93
N ASN A 82 2.69 -5.81 -21.05
CA ASN A 82 1.29 -5.45 -21.22
C ASN A 82 0.53 -6.50 -22.06
N ASP A 83 -0.53 -7.08 -21.50
CA ASP A 83 -1.44 -8.02 -22.19
C ASP A 83 -2.77 -7.38 -22.62
N TYR A 84 -2.98 -6.11 -22.27
CA TYR A 84 -4.21 -5.33 -22.48
C TYR A 84 -5.49 -5.96 -21.91
N LYS A 85 -5.35 -6.92 -20.99
CA LYS A 85 -6.47 -7.58 -20.30
C LYS A 85 -6.59 -7.15 -18.84
N SER A 86 -5.46 -6.85 -18.21
CA SER A 86 -5.36 -6.42 -16.82
C SER A 86 -4.55 -5.13 -16.70
N HIS A 87 -4.62 -4.45 -15.55
CA HIS A 87 -3.77 -3.30 -15.28
C HIS A 87 -2.29 -3.75 -15.23
N SER A 88 -1.40 -3.01 -15.91
CA SER A 88 0.01 -3.36 -16.03
C SER A 88 0.89 -2.13 -15.91
N GLU A 89 1.96 -2.24 -15.11
CA GLU A 89 3.04 -1.24 -15.02
C GLU A 89 3.96 -1.26 -16.26
N ASN A 90 3.98 -2.39 -16.99
CA ASN A 90 4.76 -2.62 -18.20
C ASN A 90 6.21 -2.13 -18.14
N LEU A 91 6.93 -2.54 -17.09
CA LEU A 91 8.31 -2.09 -16.81
C LEU A 91 9.32 -2.47 -17.91
N CYS A 92 9.09 -3.58 -18.62
CA CYS A 92 9.95 -3.97 -19.75
C CYS A 92 9.58 -3.28 -21.07
N HIS A 93 8.46 -2.54 -21.11
CA HIS A 93 7.95 -1.87 -22.30
C HIS A 93 7.73 -2.82 -23.50
N VAL A 94 7.17 -4.00 -23.25
CA VAL A 94 6.92 -5.04 -24.26
C VAL A 94 5.48 -5.56 -24.19
N ASP A 95 4.98 -6.06 -25.32
CA ASP A 95 3.73 -6.82 -25.34
C ASP A 95 3.98 -8.22 -24.77
N CYS A 96 3.10 -8.70 -23.88
CA CYS A 96 3.24 -10.05 -23.33
C CYS A 96 3.22 -11.14 -24.41
N GLN A 97 2.62 -10.90 -25.57
CA GLN A 97 2.65 -11.82 -26.70
C GLN A 97 4.05 -11.97 -27.31
N ASP A 98 4.90 -10.93 -27.24
CA ASP A 98 6.26 -10.99 -27.77
C ASP A 98 7.14 -11.95 -26.97
N LEU A 99 6.83 -12.13 -25.68
CA LEU A 99 7.49 -13.11 -24.80
C LEU A 99 7.27 -14.56 -25.25
N LEU A 100 6.13 -14.85 -25.91
CA LEU A 100 5.79 -16.18 -26.40
C LEU A 100 6.42 -16.48 -27.77
N ASN A 101 6.74 -15.43 -28.53
CA ASN A 101 7.23 -15.51 -29.90
C ASN A 101 8.75 -15.38 -29.99
N SER A 102 9.37 -14.73 -29.01
CA SER A 102 10.81 -14.47 -29.01
C SER A 102 11.40 -14.74 -27.63
N THR A 103 12.21 -15.78 -27.55
CA THR A 103 13.00 -16.06 -26.35
C THR A 103 13.96 -14.90 -26.03
N PHE A 104 14.44 -14.19 -27.06
CA PHE A 104 15.28 -13.00 -26.92
C PHE A 104 14.61 -11.87 -26.13
N VAL A 105 13.33 -11.60 -26.41
CA VAL A 105 12.55 -10.57 -25.68
C VAL A 105 12.34 -11.00 -24.22
N SER A 106 12.07 -12.30 -24.00
CA SER A 106 11.99 -12.86 -22.64
C SER A 106 13.29 -12.66 -21.86
N TYR A 107 14.45 -12.82 -22.49
CA TYR A 107 15.74 -12.61 -21.83
C TYR A 107 16.00 -11.14 -21.48
N ILE A 108 15.73 -10.21 -22.40
CA ILE A 108 15.92 -8.76 -22.12
C ILE A 108 15.04 -8.32 -20.96
N CYS A 109 13.79 -8.76 -20.94
CA CYS A 109 12.89 -8.43 -19.84
C CYS A 109 13.35 -9.10 -18.53
N LEU A 110 13.85 -10.34 -18.59
CA LEU A 110 14.41 -11.02 -17.41
C LEU A 110 15.68 -10.35 -16.88
N SER A 111 16.58 -9.85 -17.74
CA SER A 111 17.76 -9.11 -17.30
C SER A 111 17.37 -7.79 -16.62
N GLN A 112 16.38 -7.08 -17.18
CA GLN A 112 15.81 -5.88 -16.54
C GLN A 112 15.10 -6.21 -15.23
N LEU A 113 14.37 -7.32 -15.15
CA LEU A 113 13.76 -7.82 -13.92
C LEU A 113 14.83 -8.06 -12.86
N CYS A 114 15.93 -8.73 -13.19
CA CYS A 114 16.99 -8.99 -12.23
C CYS A 114 17.75 -7.73 -11.81
N GLU A 115 17.92 -6.75 -12.69
CA GLU A 115 18.43 -5.43 -12.31
C GLU A 115 17.45 -4.70 -11.37
N ASN A 116 16.14 -4.70 -11.67
CA ASN A 116 15.12 -4.00 -10.89
C ASN A 116 14.79 -4.68 -9.55
N ASP A 117 14.77 -6.02 -9.50
CA ASP A 117 14.59 -6.78 -8.26
C ASP A 117 15.82 -6.65 -7.35
N CYS A 118 17.03 -6.55 -7.89
CA CYS A 118 18.20 -6.21 -7.09
C CYS A 118 18.14 -4.79 -6.53
N VAL A 119 17.63 -3.81 -7.29
CA VAL A 119 17.39 -2.45 -6.79
C VAL A 119 16.31 -2.43 -5.71
N ARG A 120 15.26 -3.25 -5.85
CA ARG A 120 14.18 -3.37 -4.85
C ARG A 120 14.67 -4.06 -3.57
N ILE A 121 15.41 -5.17 -3.69
CA ILE A 121 16.00 -5.91 -2.57
C ILE A 121 17.04 -5.06 -1.84
N ARG A 122 17.96 -4.38 -2.57
CA ARG A 122 18.89 -3.41 -1.94
C ARG A 122 18.10 -2.30 -1.25
N GLY A 123 17.14 -1.70 -1.95
CA GLY A 123 16.28 -0.64 -1.40
C GLY A 123 15.59 -1.04 -0.10
N ASP A 124 15.17 -2.31 0.03
CA ASP A 124 14.62 -2.85 1.26
C ASP A 124 15.70 -2.99 2.36
N GLU A 125 16.92 -3.44 2.08
CA GLU A 125 18.02 -3.43 3.05
C GLU A 125 18.39 -2.01 3.52
N GLU A 126 18.43 -1.05 2.60
CA GLU A 126 18.67 0.35 2.95
C GLU A 126 17.50 0.95 3.72
N LEU A 127 16.25 0.60 3.39
CA LEU A 127 15.06 1.00 4.13
C LEU A 127 15.13 0.53 5.58
N HIS A 128 15.46 -0.74 5.81
CA HIS A 128 15.63 -1.29 7.16
C HIS A 128 16.75 -0.59 7.92
N SER A 129 17.88 -0.33 7.26
CA SER A 129 19.03 0.36 7.87
C SER A 129 18.71 1.80 8.25
N VAL A 130 18.06 2.55 7.34
CA VAL A 130 17.58 3.92 7.61
C VAL A 130 16.56 3.91 8.75
N PHE A 131 15.58 3.00 8.72
CA PHE A 131 14.59 2.90 9.79
C PHE A 131 15.26 2.61 11.15
N ALA A 132 16.19 1.67 11.21
CA ALA A 132 16.89 1.30 12.43
C ALA A 132 17.71 2.45 13.03
N VAL A 133 18.35 3.27 12.19
CA VAL A 133 19.11 4.43 12.67
C VAL A 133 18.17 5.53 13.15
N PHE A 134 17.18 5.90 12.34
CA PHE A 134 16.36 7.08 12.61
C PHE A 134 15.30 6.87 13.69
N SER A 135 14.81 5.63 13.87
CA SER A 135 13.84 5.29 14.94
C SER A 135 14.40 5.50 16.34
N ARG A 136 15.73 5.52 16.52
CA ARG A 136 16.39 5.82 17.80
C ARG A 136 16.17 7.25 18.28
N PHE A 137 15.82 8.16 17.36
CA PHE A 137 15.58 9.57 17.68
C PHE A 137 14.11 9.87 17.98
N GLY A 138 13.18 8.97 17.68
CA GLY A 138 11.75 9.18 17.89
C GLY A 138 10.88 8.34 16.95
N LEU A 139 9.56 8.44 17.14
CA LEU A 139 8.61 7.70 16.33
C LEU A 139 8.56 8.25 14.88
N LEU A 140 8.73 7.34 13.93
CA LEU A 140 8.71 7.64 12.50
C LEU A 140 7.29 7.56 11.93
N TYR A 141 6.86 8.60 11.21
CA TYR A 141 5.62 8.61 10.45
C TYR A 141 5.77 7.81 9.15
N SER A 142 6.84 8.07 8.41
CA SER A 142 7.14 7.36 7.16
C SER A 142 8.63 7.38 6.86
N VAL A 143 9.14 6.28 6.30
CA VAL A 143 10.48 6.22 5.69
C VAL A 143 10.28 5.76 4.25
N ARG A 144 10.85 6.50 3.30
CA ARG A 144 10.85 6.13 1.89
C ARG A 144 12.28 6.23 1.37
N VAL A 145 12.77 5.17 0.73
CA VAL A 145 14.09 5.11 0.11
C VAL A 145 13.89 5.09 -1.40
N PHE A 146 14.68 5.90 -2.09
CA PHE A 146 14.61 6.04 -3.54
C PHE A 146 16.00 5.80 -4.14
N PRO A 147 16.08 5.03 -5.25
CA PRO A 147 17.32 4.87 -5.99
C PRO A 147 17.68 6.17 -6.75
N ASN A 148 18.89 6.20 -7.32
CA ASN A 148 19.37 7.26 -8.22
C ASN A 148 19.51 8.65 -7.58
N ALA A 149 20.12 8.73 -6.39
CA ALA A 149 20.56 10.00 -5.83
C ALA A 149 21.44 10.74 -6.84
N ALA A 150 21.06 11.98 -7.19
CA ALA A 150 21.75 12.80 -8.19
C ALA A 150 23.25 13.03 -7.90
N VAL A 151 23.67 12.79 -6.65
CA VAL A 151 25.00 13.13 -6.13
C VAL A 151 25.99 11.94 -6.20
N ALA A 152 25.53 10.71 -6.38
CA ALA A 152 26.39 9.52 -6.48
C ALA A 152 25.69 8.38 -7.24
N ARG A 153 26.39 7.71 -8.17
CA ARG A 153 25.91 6.48 -8.82
C ARG A 153 26.82 5.29 -8.49
N PRO A 154 26.26 4.15 -8.02
CA PRO A 154 24.91 3.98 -7.48
C PRO A 154 24.77 4.65 -6.10
N GLY A 155 23.68 5.37 -5.87
CA GLY A 155 23.44 6.09 -4.61
C GLY A 155 21.94 6.20 -4.34
N PHE A 156 21.57 6.10 -3.06
CA PHE A 156 20.20 6.20 -2.60
C PHE A 156 19.99 7.50 -1.84
N TYR A 157 18.77 8.03 -1.88
CA TYR A 157 18.34 9.07 -0.97
C TYR A 157 17.08 8.62 -0.23
N ALA A 158 16.92 9.09 0.99
CA ALA A 158 15.79 8.71 1.84
C ALA A 158 15.03 9.95 2.31
N VAL A 159 13.71 9.83 2.36
CA VAL A 159 12.81 10.81 2.98
C VAL A 159 12.27 10.20 4.27
N VAL A 160 12.73 10.74 5.40
CA VAL A 160 12.34 10.33 6.74
C VAL A 160 11.42 11.39 7.35
N LYS A 161 10.17 11.03 7.65
CA LYS A 161 9.21 11.88 8.35
C LYS A 161 9.05 11.40 9.79
N PHE A 162 9.23 12.28 10.76
CA PHE A 162 8.92 12.04 12.16
C PHE A 162 7.54 12.60 12.51
N TYR A 163 6.90 12.03 13.53
CA TYR A 163 5.73 12.67 14.15
C TYR A 163 6.08 13.98 14.88
N SER A 164 7.33 14.10 15.33
CA SER A 164 7.80 15.21 16.15
C SER A 164 8.88 16.01 15.42
N ALA A 165 8.66 17.32 15.28
CA ALA A 165 9.66 18.24 14.72
C ALA A 165 10.94 18.27 15.58
N ARG A 166 10.81 18.14 16.90
CA ARG A 166 11.95 18.02 17.82
C ARG A 166 12.80 16.80 17.47
N ASP A 167 12.16 15.66 17.23
CA ASP A 167 12.87 14.41 16.97
C ASP A 167 13.57 14.44 15.60
N ALA A 168 12.91 15.02 14.58
CA ALA A 168 13.54 15.29 13.28
C ALA A 168 14.79 16.18 13.41
N HIS A 169 14.70 17.26 14.21
CA HIS A 169 15.82 18.16 14.44
C HIS A 169 16.98 17.47 15.18
N ARG A 170 16.68 16.65 16.20
CA ARG A 170 17.70 15.84 16.90
C ARG A 170 18.38 14.85 15.96
N ALA A 171 17.59 14.16 15.13
CA ALA A 171 18.11 13.21 14.15
C ALA A 171 19.03 13.91 13.13
N GLN A 172 18.62 15.07 12.61
CA GLN A 172 19.44 15.83 11.67
C GLN A 172 20.78 16.25 12.31
N LYS A 173 20.74 16.86 13.51
CA LYS A 173 21.96 17.31 14.20
C LYS A 173 22.92 16.17 14.52
N ALA A 174 22.40 14.97 14.79
CA ALA A 174 23.20 13.81 15.13
C ALA A 174 23.76 13.08 13.90
N CYS A 175 23.03 13.07 12.78
CA CYS A 175 23.34 12.24 11.61
C CYS A 175 24.01 13.02 10.45
N ASP A 176 23.86 14.34 10.38
CA ASP A 176 24.45 15.13 9.29
C ASP A 176 25.98 15.07 9.32
N GLN A 177 26.57 14.85 8.14
CA GLN A 177 28.01 14.65 7.94
C GLN A 177 28.59 13.49 8.76
N LYS A 178 27.77 12.49 9.12
CA LYS A 178 28.22 11.26 9.80
C LYS A 178 28.14 10.04 8.89
N GLN A 179 28.97 9.05 9.17
CA GLN A 179 28.81 7.70 8.66
C GLN A 179 27.75 7.01 9.53
N LEU A 180 26.69 6.46 8.91
CA LEU A 180 25.62 5.78 9.65
C LEU A 180 25.77 4.27 9.55
N PHE A 181 25.64 3.75 8.33
CA PHE A 181 25.84 2.33 7.97
C PHE A 181 26.72 2.19 6.72
N GLN A 182 27.02 3.30 6.05
CA GLN A 182 27.83 3.41 4.86
C GLN A 182 29.18 4.08 5.17
N ASN A 183 30.17 3.83 4.30
CA ASN A 183 31.55 4.30 4.48
C ASN A 183 31.74 5.81 4.19
N SER A 184 30.83 6.43 3.45
CA SER A 184 30.85 7.87 3.17
C SER A 184 29.95 8.64 4.15
N PRO A 185 30.29 9.86 4.56
CA PRO A 185 29.38 10.69 5.34
C PRO A 185 28.07 10.97 4.57
N VAL A 186 26.93 10.84 5.23
CA VAL A 186 25.63 11.28 4.65
C VAL A 186 25.43 12.77 4.87
N LYS A 187 24.77 13.40 3.90
CA LYS A 187 24.20 14.73 4.05
C LYS A 187 22.76 14.60 4.51
N VAL A 188 22.44 15.17 5.69
CA VAL A 188 21.08 15.15 6.24
C VAL A 188 20.58 16.58 6.37
N CYS A 189 19.52 16.90 5.62
CA CYS A 189 18.89 18.22 5.62
C CYS A 189 17.47 18.14 6.17
N LEU A 190 17.03 19.18 6.88
CA LEU A 190 15.61 19.36 7.18
C LEU A 190 14.91 19.86 5.91
N GLY A 191 13.74 19.29 5.61
CA GLY A 191 12.93 19.75 4.49
C GLY A 191 12.45 21.19 4.73
N THR A 192 12.76 22.10 3.80
CA THR A 192 12.34 23.52 3.84
C THR A 192 10.95 23.76 3.24
N ARG A 193 10.33 22.74 2.62
CA ARG A 193 8.99 22.85 2.04
C ARG A 193 7.93 22.89 3.15
N HIS A 194 7.65 24.10 3.63
CA HIS A 194 6.29 24.50 3.99
C HIS A 194 5.53 24.87 2.71
N LYS A 195 5.32 23.92 1.76
CA LYS A 195 4.12 24.10 0.95
C LYS A 195 2.99 23.86 1.95
N ALA A 196 2.27 24.93 2.28
CA ALA A 196 0.88 24.83 2.68
C ALA A 196 0.12 24.15 1.54
N VAL A 197 0.42 22.88 1.30
CA VAL A 197 -0.58 21.96 0.79
C VAL A 197 -1.67 22.11 1.83
N GLN A 198 -2.84 22.58 1.40
CA GLN A 198 -4.08 22.32 2.11
C GLN A 198 -4.20 20.80 2.21
N HIS A 199 -3.39 20.16 3.05
CA HIS A 199 -3.78 18.92 3.66
C HIS A 199 -5.00 19.37 4.45
N GLN A 200 -6.19 19.21 3.88
CA GLN A 200 -7.33 18.85 4.71
C GLN A 200 -6.76 17.81 5.66
N ALA A 201 -6.60 18.17 6.93
CA ALA A 201 -5.74 17.44 7.85
C ALA A 201 -6.21 15.99 7.90
N ILE A 202 -5.58 15.12 7.12
CA ILE A 202 -6.04 13.74 6.96
C ILE A 202 -5.87 13.12 8.34
N ALA A 203 -7.00 12.74 8.94
CA ALA A 203 -6.99 12.14 10.26
C ALA A 203 -6.07 10.92 10.27
N LEU A 204 -5.23 10.81 11.31
CA LEU A 204 -4.38 9.65 11.48
C LEU A 204 -5.23 8.38 11.52
N SER A 205 -4.76 7.31 10.87
CA SER A 205 -5.46 6.02 10.95
C SER A 205 -5.43 5.49 12.38
N SER A 206 -6.44 4.68 12.73
CA SER A 206 -6.57 4.12 14.08
C SER A 206 -5.33 3.35 14.56
N SER A 207 -4.56 2.72 13.67
CA SER A 207 -3.31 2.03 14.01
C SER A 207 -2.21 3.02 14.35
N ARG A 208 -2.06 4.09 13.55
CA ARG A 208 -1.10 5.17 13.81
C ARG A 208 -1.42 5.93 15.10
N CYS A 209 -2.69 6.18 15.39
CA CYS A 209 -3.11 6.76 16.67
C CYS A 209 -2.68 5.88 17.86
N GLN A 210 -2.85 4.56 17.76
CA GLN A 210 -2.46 3.62 18.81
C GLN A 210 -0.95 3.55 18.99
N GLU A 211 -0.19 3.52 17.89
CA GLU A 211 1.27 3.54 17.90
C GLU A 211 1.79 4.81 18.59
N LEU A 212 1.25 5.97 18.20
CA LEU A 212 1.57 7.27 18.79
C LEU A 212 1.26 7.30 20.29
N ALA A 213 0.07 6.83 20.68
CA ALA A 213 -0.33 6.79 22.08
C ALA A 213 0.54 5.87 22.93
N ASN A 214 0.88 4.68 22.41
CA ASN A 214 1.79 3.75 23.08
C ASN A 214 3.20 4.33 23.22
N HIS A 215 3.69 5.07 22.22
CA HIS A 215 5.01 5.69 22.25
C HIS A 215 5.10 6.81 23.31
N TYR A 216 4.11 7.70 23.36
CA TYR A 216 4.15 8.88 24.22
C TYR A 216 3.58 8.67 25.62
N PHE A 217 2.51 7.88 25.74
CA PHE A 217 1.83 7.65 27.02
C PHE A 217 2.16 6.29 27.63
N GLY A 218 2.73 5.36 26.85
CA GLY A 218 2.93 3.98 27.26
C GLY A 218 1.62 3.17 27.21
N PHE A 219 1.75 1.85 27.15
CA PHE A 219 0.59 0.93 27.01
C PHE A 219 -0.47 1.09 28.12
N ASN A 220 -0.07 1.54 29.31
CA ASN A 220 -0.96 1.74 30.46
C ASN A 220 -1.32 3.21 30.71
N GLY A 221 -0.76 4.16 29.95
CA GLY A 221 -1.03 5.58 30.13
C GLY A 221 -2.26 6.10 29.41
N TRP A 222 -2.88 5.26 28.57
CA TRP A 222 -4.09 5.61 27.82
C TRP A 222 -5.02 4.39 27.68
N SER A 223 -6.30 4.64 27.43
CA SER A 223 -7.27 3.59 27.15
C SER A 223 -8.35 4.07 26.18
N LYS A 224 -9.08 3.14 25.56
CA LYS A 224 -10.28 3.42 24.76
C LYS A 224 -11.47 2.68 25.36
N ARG A 225 -12.60 3.37 25.50
CA ARG A 225 -13.86 2.80 26.01
C ARG A 225 -14.97 3.01 24.99
N ILE A 226 -15.56 1.92 24.49
CA ILE A 226 -16.73 2.00 23.61
C ILE A 226 -17.92 2.41 24.48
N ILE A 227 -18.53 3.56 24.16
CA ILE A 227 -19.73 4.06 24.82
C ILE A 227 -20.95 3.43 24.17
N LYS A 228 -20.99 3.44 22.84
CA LYS A 228 -22.12 2.91 22.06
C LYS A 228 -21.63 2.31 20.75
N LEU A 229 -22.19 1.17 20.39
CA LEU A 229 -22.01 0.55 19.10
C LEU A 229 -23.38 0.07 18.61
N GLN A 230 -23.82 0.56 17.45
CA GLN A 230 -25.16 0.33 16.95
C GLN A 230 -25.15 0.05 15.44
N GLU A 231 -25.95 -0.93 15.03
CA GLU A 231 -26.27 -1.19 13.63
C GLU A 231 -27.39 -0.22 13.21
N LEU A 232 -27.19 0.52 12.12
CA LEU A 232 -28.10 1.55 11.61
C LEU A 232 -28.97 1.06 10.45
N SER A 233 -28.66 -0.11 9.88
CA SER A 233 -29.39 -0.69 8.74
C SER A 233 -30.88 -0.95 9.04
N ASP A 234 -31.29 -1.03 10.31
CA ASP A 234 -32.69 -1.22 10.73
C ASP A 234 -33.55 0.07 10.72
N LEU A 235 -32.95 1.25 10.57
CA LEU A 235 -33.65 2.54 10.69
C LEU A 235 -34.13 3.10 9.34
N GLU A 236 -33.42 2.83 8.25
CA GLU A 236 -33.78 3.33 6.91
C GLU A 236 -35.02 2.61 6.33
N GLY A 237 -35.40 1.45 6.89
CA GLY A 237 -36.59 0.69 6.47
C GLY A 237 -37.93 1.17 7.02
N ARG A 238 -37.97 2.23 7.85
CA ARG A 238 -39.23 2.72 8.47
C ARG A 238 -39.76 4.05 7.93
N GLU A 239 -38.98 4.80 7.15
CA GLU A 239 -39.38 6.14 6.70
C GLU A 239 -39.92 6.19 5.25
N ASN A 240 -39.77 5.12 4.47
CA ASN A 240 -40.16 5.09 3.06
C ASN A 240 -41.27 4.05 2.80
N GLU A 241 -42.50 4.32 3.21
CA GLU A 241 -43.66 3.48 2.85
C GLU A 241 -44.32 3.84 1.51
N ASP A 242 -43.88 4.88 0.78
CA ASP A 242 -44.64 5.38 -0.39
C ASP A 242 -43.85 5.65 -1.69
N ILE A 243 -42.67 5.04 -1.90
CA ILE A 243 -42.01 5.08 -3.22
C ILE A 243 -41.40 3.72 -3.56
N VAL A 244 -41.80 3.15 -4.69
CA VAL A 244 -41.17 1.97 -5.30
C VAL A 244 -39.76 2.37 -5.76
N VAL A 245 -38.78 2.19 -4.88
CA VAL A 245 -37.35 2.36 -5.20
C VAL A 245 -36.85 1.05 -5.86
N PRO A 246 -36.00 1.11 -6.90
CA PRO A 246 -35.46 -0.08 -7.55
C PRO A 246 -34.70 -0.96 -6.55
N LEU A 247 -34.54 -2.24 -6.89
CA LEU A 247 -33.89 -3.29 -6.10
C LEU A 247 -32.40 -2.99 -5.80
N GLU A 248 -32.10 -1.97 -5.01
CA GLU A 248 -30.77 -1.44 -4.80
C GLU A 248 -30.11 -1.98 -3.51
N LYS A 249 -28.78 -2.01 -3.54
CA LYS A 249 -27.82 -2.60 -2.60
C LYS A 249 -28.25 -2.53 -1.12
N GLN A 250 -28.34 -3.68 -0.45
CA GLN A 250 -28.39 -3.69 1.02
C GLN A 250 -26.98 -3.36 1.53
N SER A 251 -26.85 -2.37 2.41
CA SER A 251 -25.58 -2.03 3.05
C SER A 251 -25.66 -2.22 4.56
N LEU A 252 -24.56 -2.70 5.13
CA LEU A 252 -24.38 -2.86 6.56
C LEU A 252 -23.76 -1.58 7.12
N LYS A 253 -24.53 -0.81 7.88
CA LYS A 253 -24.11 0.49 8.41
C LYS A 253 -23.96 0.40 9.91
N PHE A 254 -22.78 0.73 10.41
CA PHE A 254 -22.45 0.71 11.84
C PHE A 254 -22.03 2.08 12.33
N PHE A 255 -22.59 2.47 13.48
CA PHE A 255 -22.20 3.63 14.24
C PHE A 255 -21.45 3.21 15.51
N CYS A 256 -20.35 3.87 15.79
CA CYS A 256 -19.61 3.72 17.03
C CYS A 256 -19.36 5.09 17.68
N ALA A 257 -19.63 5.19 18.97
CA ALA A 257 -19.16 6.26 19.84
C ALA A 257 -18.22 5.67 20.89
N LEU A 258 -17.04 6.25 21.03
CA LEU A 258 -16.04 5.83 22.01
C LEU A 258 -15.38 7.04 22.68
N GLU A 259 -14.68 6.79 23.78
CA GLU A 259 -13.87 7.77 24.50
C GLU A 259 -12.43 7.27 24.61
N VAL A 260 -11.47 8.12 24.26
CA VAL A 260 -10.05 7.97 24.60
C VAL A 260 -9.82 8.63 25.95
N VAL A 261 -9.22 7.92 26.89
CA VAL A 261 -8.96 8.39 28.25
C VAL A 261 -7.46 8.38 28.52
N LEU A 262 -6.95 9.51 28.99
CA LEU A 262 -5.57 9.76 29.40
C LEU A 262 -5.54 10.16 30.88
N PRO A 263 -5.52 9.18 31.81
CA PRO A 263 -5.74 9.46 33.24
C PRO A 263 -4.74 10.44 33.84
N SER A 264 -3.45 10.28 33.51
CA SER A 264 -2.37 11.13 34.04
C SER A 264 -2.43 12.59 33.59
N TYR A 265 -3.25 12.89 32.58
CA TYR A 265 -3.42 14.22 32.02
C TYR A 265 -4.85 14.75 32.26
N GLU A 266 -5.66 14.02 33.03
CA GLU A 266 -7.08 14.31 33.28
C GLU A 266 -7.87 14.60 31.99
N CYS A 267 -7.44 13.98 30.89
CA CYS A 267 -7.93 14.28 29.55
C CYS A 267 -8.80 13.13 29.03
N ARG A 268 -9.96 13.49 28.48
CA ARG A 268 -10.89 12.58 27.83
C ARG A 268 -11.26 13.17 26.48
N SER A 269 -11.18 12.36 25.44
CA SER A 269 -11.57 12.77 24.09
C SER A 269 -12.62 11.82 23.52
N PRO A 270 -13.86 12.28 23.33
CA PRO A 270 -14.90 11.50 22.67
C PRO A 270 -14.68 11.48 21.15
N GLY A 271 -14.97 10.34 20.54
CA GLY A 271 -14.93 10.16 19.09
C GLY A 271 -16.11 9.37 18.56
N VAL A 272 -16.51 9.69 17.34
CA VAL A 272 -17.63 9.06 16.63
C VAL A 272 -17.17 8.57 15.25
N GLY A 273 -17.75 7.45 14.81
CA GLY A 273 -17.39 6.85 13.54
C GLY A 273 -18.56 6.08 12.93
N ILE A 274 -18.81 6.33 11.65
CA ILE A 274 -19.79 5.60 10.85
C ILE A 274 -19.06 4.86 9.73
N ALA A 275 -19.37 3.59 9.58
CA ALA A 275 -18.87 2.75 8.50
C ALA A 275 -20.02 2.04 7.80
N GLU A 276 -19.90 1.93 6.48
CA GLU A 276 -20.87 1.27 5.61
C GLU A 276 -20.12 0.26 4.75
N GLU A 277 -20.68 -0.94 4.63
CA GLU A 277 -20.15 -2.02 3.80
C GLU A 277 -21.26 -2.50 2.85
N LEU A 278 -20.96 -2.57 1.55
CA LEU A 278 -21.92 -2.98 0.53
C LEU A 278 -22.07 -4.52 0.50
N LEU A 279 -23.31 -5.00 0.43
CA LEU A 279 -23.62 -6.42 0.28
C LEU A 279 -23.96 -6.74 -1.18
N ASP A 280 -23.13 -7.55 -1.83
CA ASP A 280 -23.37 -8.00 -3.21
C ASP A 280 -24.25 -9.25 -3.18
N LYS A 281 -25.47 -9.13 -3.72
CA LYS A 281 -26.51 -10.17 -3.59
C LYS A 281 -26.22 -11.47 -4.36
N LEU A 282 -25.19 -11.52 -5.21
CA LEU A 282 -25.04 -12.62 -6.16
C LEU A 282 -24.29 -13.86 -5.64
N GLU A 283 -23.40 -13.78 -4.63
CA GLU A 283 -22.57 -14.93 -4.25
C GLU A 283 -22.22 -15.06 -2.74
N GLU A 284 -23.00 -14.45 -1.84
CA GLU A 284 -22.58 -14.36 -0.44
C GLU A 284 -23.31 -15.32 0.50
N GLY A 285 -22.62 -16.41 0.88
CA GLY A 285 -23.08 -17.35 1.90
C GLY A 285 -23.14 -16.75 3.33
N PRO A 286 -23.70 -17.47 4.33
CA PRO A 286 -23.86 -16.94 5.69
C PRO A 286 -22.57 -16.45 6.36
N LEU A 287 -21.43 -17.02 5.99
CA LEU A 287 -20.12 -16.64 6.54
C LEU A 287 -19.61 -15.31 5.99
N SER A 288 -19.82 -14.99 4.71
CA SER A 288 -19.37 -13.72 4.13
C SER A 288 -20.18 -12.54 4.69
N PHE A 289 -21.48 -12.72 4.92
CA PHE A 289 -22.31 -11.74 5.63
C PHE A 289 -21.76 -11.44 7.04
N LEU A 290 -21.43 -12.49 7.81
CA LEU A 290 -20.83 -12.32 9.14
C LEU A 290 -19.47 -11.62 9.11
N MET A 291 -18.64 -11.90 8.09
CA MET A 291 -17.36 -11.23 7.90
C MET A 291 -17.56 -9.74 7.58
N LYS A 292 -18.41 -9.41 6.59
CA LYS A 292 -18.74 -8.02 6.23
C LYS A 292 -19.30 -7.23 7.39
N ARG A 293 -20.19 -7.83 8.19
CA ARG A 293 -20.72 -7.23 9.43
C ARG A 293 -19.61 -6.90 10.44
N LYS A 294 -18.69 -7.84 10.68
CA LYS A 294 -17.52 -7.62 11.56
C LYS A 294 -16.58 -6.56 11.00
N THR A 295 -16.37 -6.52 9.68
CA THR A 295 -15.54 -5.51 9.02
C THR A 295 -16.13 -4.13 9.19
N ALA A 296 -17.43 -3.94 8.90
CA ALA A 296 -18.13 -2.67 9.09
C ALA A 296 -18.08 -2.21 10.55
N GLN A 297 -18.35 -3.13 11.49
CA GLN A 297 -18.24 -2.87 12.93
C GLN A 297 -16.83 -2.41 13.33
N LYS A 298 -15.79 -3.12 12.86
CA LYS A 298 -14.39 -2.79 13.13
C LYS A 298 -14.04 -1.42 12.54
N LEU A 299 -14.45 -1.14 11.32
CA LEU A 299 -14.18 0.12 10.63
C LEU A 299 -14.84 1.31 11.35
N ALA A 300 -16.07 1.15 11.84
CA ALA A 300 -16.74 2.17 12.65
C ALA A 300 -15.95 2.50 13.93
N ILE A 301 -15.46 1.48 14.64
CA ILE A 301 -14.61 1.64 15.82
C ILE A 301 -13.29 2.34 15.47
N GLN A 302 -12.66 1.97 14.34
CA GLN A 302 -11.41 2.57 13.89
C GLN A 302 -11.59 4.06 13.55
N LYS A 303 -12.66 4.42 12.84
CA LYS A 303 -13.02 5.81 12.54
C LYS A 303 -13.28 6.61 13.80
N ALA A 304 -14.04 6.06 14.75
CA ALA A 304 -14.31 6.72 16.03
C ALA A 304 -13.03 6.95 16.85
N LEU A 305 -12.05 6.03 16.76
CA LEU A 305 -10.76 6.21 17.41
C LEU A 305 -9.96 7.33 16.77
N SER A 306 -9.88 7.35 15.44
CA SER A 306 -9.22 8.43 14.69
C SER A 306 -9.81 9.79 15.01
N ASP A 307 -11.14 9.91 15.02
CA ASP A 307 -11.87 11.14 15.39
C ASP A 307 -11.57 11.60 16.82
N ALA A 308 -11.53 10.67 17.79
CA ALA A 308 -11.13 11.01 19.17
C ALA A 308 -9.70 11.56 19.24
N PHE A 309 -8.75 10.98 18.49
CA PHE A 309 -7.37 11.43 18.49
C PHE A 309 -7.16 12.75 17.76
N GLN A 310 -7.97 13.06 16.75
CA GLN A 310 -7.90 14.33 16.02
C GLN A 310 -8.17 15.55 16.93
N LYS A 311 -8.97 15.36 17.98
CA LYS A 311 -9.31 16.38 18.99
C LYS A 311 -8.26 16.49 20.10
N LEU A 312 -7.15 15.75 20.02
CA LEU A 312 -6.05 15.83 20.99
C LEU A 312 -4.87 16.58 20.39
N SER A 313 -4.41 17.63 21.08
CA SER A 313 -3.12 18.25 20.81
C SER A 313 -2.08 17.71 21.78
N ILE A 314 -1.08 17.04 21.23
CA ILE A 314 0.02 16.44 22.00
C ILE A 314 1.26 17.28 21.75
N VAL A 315 1.73 17.98 22.77
CA VAL A 315 2.91 18.84 22.71
C VAL A 315 4.05 18.17 23.44
N VAL A 316 5.17 18.00 22.74
CA VAL A 316 6.35 17.35 23.29
C VAL A 316 7.47 18.39 23.41
N LEU A 317 7.86 18.70 24.64
CA LEU A 317 8.87 19.71 24.94
C LEU A 317 10.29 19.16 24.70
N GLU A 318 11.26 20.06 24.53
CA GLU A 318 12.71 19.74 24.47
C GLU A 318 13.16 18.87 25.67
N SER A 319 12.60 19.13 26.86
CA SER A 319 12.89 18.38 28.09
C SER A 319 12.40 16.92 28.10
N GLY A 320 11.62 16.49 27.09
CA GLY A 320 10.97 15.18 27.09
C GLY A 320 9.61 15.17 27.76
N LYS A 321 9.23 16.24 28.47
CA LYS A 321 7.90 16.38 29.06
C LYS A 321 6.83 16.48 27.97
N ILE A 322 5.69 15.88 28.23
CA ILE A 322 4.54 15.83 27.33
C ILE A 322 3.42 16.63 27.99
N ALA A 323 2.74 17.44 27.19
CA ALA A 323 1.49 18.09 27.55
C ALA A 323 0.41 17.63 26.56
N VAL A 324 -0.80 17.41 27.06
CA VAL A 324 -1.95 17.04 26.24
C VAL A 324 -3.05 18.04 26.49
N GLU A 325 -3.63 18.54 25.40
CA GLU A 325 -4.76 19.46 25.43
C GLU A 325 -5.88 18.87 24.57
N TYR A 326 -7.11 18.88 25.09
CA TYR A 326 -8.29 18.55 24.30
C TYR A 326 -8.77 19.80 23.55
N ARG A 327 -8.84 19.71 22.23
CA ARG A 327 -9.42 20.73 21.35
C ARG A 327 -10.58 20.12 20.58
N PRO A 328 -11.82 20.39 20.97
CA PRO A 328 -12.95 20.01 20.15
C PRO A 328 -12.83 20.73 18.80
N ASN A 329 -13.11 20.04 17.68
CA ASN A 329 -13.29 20.73 16.41
C ASN A 329 -14.49 21.68 16.56
N GLU A 330 -14.32 22.96 16.25
CA GLU A 330 -15.33 24.03 16.42
C GLU A 330 -16.57 23.89 15.52
N GLU A 331 -16.75 22.77 14.80
CA GLU A 331 -17.93 22.52 13.94
C GLU A 331 -19.13 21.90 14.69
N ILE A 332 -19.07 21.81 16.03
CA ILE A 332 -20.21 21.37 16.84
C ILE A 332 -20.56 22.50 17.81
N PRO A 333 -21.74 23.15 17.71
CA PRO A 333 -22.14 24.15 18.68
C PRO A 333 -22.26 23.50 20.06
N ASP A 334 -21.53 24.12 20.98
CA ASP A 334 -21.54 23.87 22.41
C ASP A 334 -22.98 23.82 22.93
N THR A 335 -23.44 22.64 23.32
CA THR A 335 -24.58 22.50 24.22
C THR A 335 -24.08 21.88 25.51
N ARG A 336 -23.41 22.71 26.30
CA ARG A 336 -23.56 22.63 27.76
C ARG A 336 -25.02 22.92 28.08
N SER A 337 -25.86 21.89 27.99
CA SER A 337 -27.05 21.79 28.81
C SER A 337 -27.11 20.36 29.30
N GLU A 338 -27.07 20.26 30.62
CA GLU A 338 -27.64 19.14 31.35
C GLU A 338 -29.02 18.82 30.76
N GLU A 339 -29.35 17.52 30.66
CA GLU A 339 -30.60 16.97 30.11
C GLU A 339 -30.70 16.78 28.58
N LEU A 340 -30.03 15.75 28.04
CA LEU A 340 -30.56 15.08 26.83
C LEU A 340 -30.38 13.56 26.94
N HIS A 341 -31.19 12.96 27.82
CA HIS A 341 -31.57 11.56 27.67
C HIS A 341 -32.40 11.41 26.38
N ASN A 342 -31.94 10.54 25.49
CA ASN A 342 -32.75 9.83 24.48
C ASN A 342 -33.04 10.44 23.10
N LEU A 343 -32.25 11.35 22.54
CA LEU A 343 -32.36 11.66 21.10
C LEU A 343 -30.98 11.84 20.45
N ILE A 344 -30.58 10.89 19.59
CA ILE A 344 -29.44 11.06 18.68
C ILE A 344 -29.99 11.73 17.43
N GLN A 345 -29.63 13.00 17.22
CA GLN A 345 -29.88 13.69 15.96
C GLN A 345 -28.82 13.24 14.94
N VAL A 346 -29.25 12.53 13.91
CA VAL A 346 -28.39 12.04 12.83
C VAL A 346 -28.39 13.09 11.72
N SER A 347 -27.29 13.85 11.59
CA SER A 347 -27.02 14.66 10.41
C SER A 347 -26.39 13.79 9.32
N CYS A 348 -27.08 13.62 8.21
CA CYS A 348 -26.60 12.88 7.03
C CYS A 348 -25.64 13.77 6.23
N PHE A 349 -24.40 13.32 6.04
CA PHE A 349 -23.42 13.98 5.16
C PHE A 349 -23.24 13.15 3.89
N SER A 350 -23.49 13.75 2.73
CA SER A 350 -23.12 13.21 1.43
C SER A 350 -21.61 13.37 1.22
N TRP A 351 -20.90 12.27 0.98
CA TRP A 351 -19.47 12.29 0.63
C TRP A 351 -19.30 12.13 -0.88
N GLU A 352 -18.61 13.09 -1.51
CA GLU A 352 -18.03 12.93 -2.85
C GLU A 352 -16.69 12.19 -2.73
N GLN A 353 -16.45 11.27 -3.66
CA GLN A 353 -15.23 10.45 -3.75
C GLN A 353 -14.04 11.31 -4.18
N TYR A 354 -12.95 11.28 -3.40
CA TYR A 354 -11.63 11.66 -3.90
C TYR A 354 -10.62 10.58 -3.51
N SER A 355 -10.29 9.76 -4.50
CA SER A 355 -9.11 8.91 -4.56
C SER A 355 -8.28 9.38 -5.76
N GLN A 356 -6.95 9.36 -5.63
CA GLN A 356 -5.91 9.76 -6.61
C GLN A 356 -5.46 11.22 -6.54
N GLU A 357 -4.51 11.56 -5.65
CA GLU A 357 -3.60 12.71 -5.87
C GLU A 357 -2.17 12.53 -5.26
N GLU A 358 -1.73 11.32 -4.87
CA GLU A 358 -0.39 11.17 -4.26
C GLU A 358 0.79 10.97 -5.25
N GLU A 359 0.56 10.86 -6.56
CA GLU A 359 1.62 10.57 -7.55
C GLU A 359 2.26 11.79 -8.23
N ASP A 360 1.67 12.99 -8.18
CA ASP A 360 2.09 14.10 -9.05
C ASP A 360 3.18 15.06 -8.48
N TYR A 361 3.90 14.70 -7.42
CA TYR A 361 4.74 15.66 -6.67
C TYR A 361 6.26 15.61 -6.91
N LEU A 362 6.74 14.90 -7.93
CA LEU A 362 8.18 14.59 -8.09
C LEU A 362 8.91 15.30 -9.24
N SER A 363 8.28 16.19 -10.00
CA SER A 363 8.93 16.87 -11.13
C SER A 363 9.91 18.00 -10.77
N ASP A 364 10.02 18.41 -9.51
CA ASP A 364 10.77 19.62 -9.12
C ASP A 364 12.01 19.38 -8.24
N PHE A 365 12.75 18.28 -8.46
CA PHE A 365 14.10 18.11 -7.92
C PHE A 365 15.16 18.34 -9.00
N ALA A 366 15.13 19.51 -9.63
CA ALA A 366 16.30 20.07 -10.32
C ALA A 366 17.07 20.94 -9.32
N LEU A 367 18.30 20.51 -9.00
CA LEU A 367 19.24 21.24 -8.16
C LEU A 367 19.79 22.46 -8.94
N GLU A 368 19.68 23.65 -8.35
CA GLU A 368 20.70 24.70 -8.52
C GLU A 368 21.78 24.55 -7.44
#